data_AF-A0A5N9FRD2-F1
#
_entry.id   AF-A0A5N9FRD2-F1
#
_cell.length_a   1.000
_cell.length_b   1.000
_cell.length_c   1.000
_cell.angle_alpha   90.00
_cell.angle_beta   90.00
_cell.angle_gamma   90.00
#
_symmetry.space_group_name_H-M   'P 1'
#
loop_
_entity.id
_entity.type
_entity.pdbx_description
1 polymer ?
#
loop_
_entity_poly.entity_id
_entity_poly.type
_entity_poly.pdbx_seq_one_letter_code
_entity_poly.pdbx_strand_id
1 'polypeptide(L)' 'MGFIADIEARTQSERAAILAHQFVTGVGDGTLPVEKFKHYVTQDYVYLIDYSRALALASAKAPMLDDMSWFAGLLDET' A
#
# COMPACT_ATOMS: atom_id res chain seq x y z
N MET A 1 -8.00 -24.21 -1.26
CA MET A 1 -7.68 -22.81 -1.59
C MET A 1 -6.71 -22.30 -0.53
N GLY A 2 -5.59 -21.66 -0.89
CA GLY A 2 -4.61 -21.15 0.09
C GLY A 2 -5.13 -19.90 0.82
N PHE A 3 -4.52 -19.55 1.96
CA PHE A 3 -4.94 -18.40 2.77
C PHE A 3 -4.98 -17.09 1.96
N ILE A 4 -3.95 -16.82 1.15
CA ILE A 4 -3.90 -15.63 0.29
C ILE A 4 -5.08 -15.60 -0.69
N ALA A 5 -5.36 -16.72 -1.36
CA ALA A 5 -6.45 -16.82 -2.32
C ALA A 5 -7.84 -16.61 -1.67
N ASP A 6 -8.01 -16.98 -0.40
CA ASP A 6 -9.23 -16.67 0.37
C ASP A 6 -9.39 -15.17 0.59
N ILE A 7 -8.34 -14.49 1.05
CA ILE A 7 -8.36 -13.04 1.27
C ILE A 7 -8.61 -12.27 -0.03
N GLU A 8 -7.97 -12.68 -1.12
CA GLU A 8 -8.18 -12.09 -2.45
C GLU A 8 -9.63 -12.25 -2.91
N ALA A 9 -10.21 -13.46 -2.77
CA ALA A 9 -11.60 -13.71 -3.13
C ALA A 9 -12.57 -12.84 -2.31
N ARG A 10 -12.29 -12.68 -1.00
CA ARG A 10 -13.13 -11.90 -0.08
C ARG A 10 -13.07 -10.39 -0.30
N THR A 11 -11.99 -9.88 -0.89
CA THR A 11 -11.77 -8.43 -1.11
C THR A 11 -11.96 -8.02 -2.57
N GLN A 12 -12.44 -8.95 -3.41
CA GLN A 12 -12.54 -8.74 -4.85
C GLN A 12 -13.48 -7.57 -5.20
N SER A 13 -14.60 -7.41 -4.49
CA SER A 13 -15.55 -6.32 -4.70
C SER A 13 -14.94 -4.95 -4.41
N GLU A 14 -14.20 -4.83 -3.31
CA GLU A 14 -13.53 -3.62 -2.86
C GLU A 14 -12.42 -3.25 -3.84
N ARG A 15 -11.61 -4.24 -4.26
CA ARG A 15 -10.59 -4.03 -5.28
C ARG A 15 -11.20 -3.53 -6.59
N ALA A 16 -12.32 -4.11 -7.03
CA ALA A 16 -13.01 -3.66 -8.23
C ALA A 16 -13.52 -2.21 -8.08
N ALA A 17 -14.07 -1.86 -6.92
CA ALA A 17 -14.52 -0.50 -6.62
C ALA A 17 -13.37 0.52 -6.60
N ILE A 18 -12.21 0.16 -6.02
CA ILE A 18 -11.01 1.01 -6.01
C ILE A 18 -10.54 1.27 -7.45
N LEU A 19 -10.46 0.23 -8.28
CA LEU A 19 -10.01 0.36 -9.67
C LEU A 19 -10.98 1.18 -10.53
N ALA A 20 -12.28 1.13 -10.23
CA ALA A 20 -13.30 1.93 -10.90
C ALA A 20 -13.42 3.37 -10.35
N HIS A 21 -12.72 3.70 -9.26
CA HIS A 21 -12.83 5.01 -8.64
C HIS A 21 -12.30 6.13 -9.56
N GLN A 22 -12.97 7.28 -9.54
CA GLN A 22 -12.65 8.43 -10.41
C GLN A 22 -11.21 8.95 -10.22
N PHE A 23 -10.65 8.78 -9.02
CA PHE A 23 -9.26 9.12 -8.78
C PHE A 23 -8.30 8.23 -9.58
N VAL A 24 -8.47 6.90 -9.50
CA VAL A 24 -7.58 5.91 -10.15
C VAL A 24 -7.72 5.98 -11.66
N THR A 25 -8.96 6.00 -12.16
CA THR A 25 -9.24 6.16 -13.60
C THR A 25 -8.71 7.49 -14.13
N GLY A 26 -8.92 8.58 -13.38
CA GLY A 26 -8.40 9.91 -13.72
C GLY A 26 -6.87 10.01 -13.78
N VAL A 27 -6.15 9.23 -12.96
CA VAL A 27 -4.68 9.11 -13.07
C VAL A 27 -4.31 8.34 -14.35
N GLY A 28 -5.01 7.25 -14.64
CA GLY A 28 -4.72 6.40 -15.80
C GLY A 28 -5.01 7.05 -17.15
N ASP A 29 -6.05 7.88 -17.25
CA ASP A 29 -6.43 8.58 -18.48
C ASP A 29 -5.96 10.04 -18.56
N GLY A 30 -5.33 10.55 -17.49
CA GLY A 30 -4.79 11.92 -17.43
C GLY A 30 -5.83 13.02 -17.18
N THR A 31 -7.06 12.67 -16.81
CA THR A 31 -8.13 13.64 -16.52
C THR A 31 -8.16 14.13 -15.07
N LEU A 32 -7.39 13.52 -14.16
CA LEU A 32 -7.35 13.95 -12.76
C LEU A 32 -6.78 15.38 -12.64
N PRO A 33 -7.50 16.31 -11.98
CA PRO A 33 -6.96 17.64 -11.68
C PRO A 33 -5.67 17.56 -10.85
N VAL A 34 -4.63 18.26 -11.28
CA VAL A 34 -3.30 18.27 -10.64
C VAL A 34 -3.38 18.56 -9.14
N GLU A 35 -4.28 19.45 -8.70
CA GLU A 35 -4.43 19.78 -7.28
C GLU A 35 -4.91 18.60 -6.43
N LYS A 36 -5.76 17.71 -6.98
CA LYS A 36 -6.15 16.47 -6.29
C LYS A 36 -4.98 15.51 -6.19
N PHE A 37 -4.15 15.43 -7.23
CA PHE A 37 -2.94 14.61 -7.21
C PHE A 37 -1.91 15.13 -6.20
N LYS A 38 -1.67 16.44 -6.16
CA LYS A 38 -0.81 17.07 -5.15
C LYS A 38 -1.30 16.79 -3.74
N HIS A 39 -2.60 16.91 -3.50
CA HIS A 39 -3.17 16.58 -2.20
C HIS A 39 -2.91 15.12 -1.83
N TYR A 40 -3.14 14.19 -2.76
CA TYR A 40 -2.85 12.78 -2.56
C TYR A 40 -1.38 12.55 -2.20
N VAL A 41 -0.42 13.08 -2.97
CA VAL A 41 1.03 12.91 -2.70
C VAL A 41 1.43 13.50 -1.33
N THR A 42 0.88 14.65 -0.96
CA THR A 42 1.14 15.23 0.37
C THR A 42 0.63 14.34 1.50
N GLN A 43 -0.54 13.71 1.32
CA GLN A 43 -1.06 12.76 2.31
C GLN A 43 -0.30 11.43 2.29
N ASP A 44 0.12 10.97 1.11
CA ASP A 44 0.89 9.75 0.91
C ASP A 44 2.22 9.82 1.67
N TYR A 45 2.88 10.99 1.68
CA TYR A 45 4.07 11.22 2.50
C TYR A 45 3.81 11.00 4.00
N VAL A 46 2.70 11.52 4.54
CA VAL A 46 2.36 11.34 5.96
C VAL A 46 2.02 9.87 6.24
N TYR A 47 1.30 9.22 5.33
CA TYR A 47 1.00 7.79 5.38
C TYR A 47 2.28 6.94 5.43
N LEU A 48 3.29 7.26 4.61
CA LEU A 48 4.53 6.51 4.56
C LEU A 48 5.28 6.50 5.88
N ILE A 49 5.24 7.58 6.67
CA ILE A 49 5.85 7.61 8.01
C ILE A 49 5.25 6.52 8.91
N ASP A 50 3.92 6.36 8.91
CA ASP A 50 3.24 5.33 9.68
C ASP A 50 3.42 3.94 9.07
N TYR A 51 3.52 3.86 7.74
CA TYR A 51 3.82 2.62 7.05
C TYR A 51 5.21 2.08 7.41
N SER A 52 6.24 2.91 7.46
CA SER A 52 7.59 2.54 7.92
C SER A 52 7.56 2.03 9.37
N ARG A 53 6.73 2.62 10.24
CA ARG A 53 6.56 2.11 11.62
C ARG A 53 5.94 0.71 11.64
N ALA A 54 4.97 0.44 10.76
CA ALA A 54 4.38 -0.89 10.64
C ALA A 54 5.40 -1.93 10.14
N LEU A 55 6.26 -1.57 9.18
CA LEU A 55 7.34 -2.43 8.69
C LEU A 55 8.38 -2.71 9.78
N ALA A 56 8.76 -1.71 10.57
CA ALA A 56 9.65 -1.89 11.73
C ALA A 56 9.04 -2.86 12.76
N LEU A 57 7.73 -2.77 13.01
CA LEU A 57 7.02 -3.71 13.89
C LEU A 57 6.99 -5.13 13.31
N ALA A 58 6.82 -5.27 11.99
CA ALA A 58 6.88 -6.56 11.31
C ALA A 58 8.27 -7.20 11.45
N SER A 59 9.33 -6.42 11.22
CA SER A 59 10.72 -6.86 11.45
C SER A 59 10.93 -7.33 12.90
N ALA A 60 10.48 -6.56 13.90
CA ALA A 60 10.62 -6.93 15.31
C ALA A 60 9.83 -8.19 15.72
N LYS A 61 8.78 -8.56 14.98
CA LYS A 61 7.92 -9.72 15.26
C LYS A 61 8.26 -10.95 14.41
N ALA A 62 9.10 -10.81 13.39
CA ALA A 62 9.40 -11.91 12.49
C ALA A 62 10.19 -13.02 13.22
N PRO A 63 9.83 -14.29 13.00
CA PRO A 63 10.45 -15.41 13.71
C PRO A 63 11.81 -15.83 13.13
N MET A 64 12.08 -15.48 11.87
CA MET A 64 13.31 -15.87 11.15
C MET A 64 14.15 -14.64 10.83
N LEU A 65 15.48 -14.77 10.95
CA LEU A 65 16.42 -13.67 10.72
C LEU A 65 16.32 -13.11 9.29
N ASP A 66 16.15 -13.98 8.29
CA ASP A 66 16.02 -13.56 6.89
C ASP A 66 14.78 -12.68 6.68
N ASP A 67 13.65 -13.00 7.33
CA ASP A 67 12.42 -12.20 7.28
C ASP A 67 12.61 -10.85 8.00
N MET A 68 13.30 -10.85 9.16
CA MET A 68 13.62 -9.63 9.89
C MET A 68 14.43 -8.67 9.03
N SER A 69 15.46 -9.19 8.35
CA SER A 69 16.33 -8.44 7.44
C SER A 69 15.56 -7.93 6.23
N TRP A 70 14.66 -8.75 5.66
CA TRP A 70 13.81 -8.32 4.56
C TRP A 70 12.91 -7.14 4.94
N PHE A 71 12.16 -7.24 6.06
CA PHE A 71 11.32 -6.13 6.54
C PHE A 71 12.12 -4.88 6.91
N ALA A 72 13.33 -5.04 7.47
CA ALA A 72 14.19 -3.92 7.80
C ALA A 72 14.69 -3.20 6.53
N GLY A 73 15.03 -3.94 5.48
CA GLY A 73 15.46 -3.36 4.20
C GLY A 73 14.39 -2.51 3.53
N LEU A 74 13.10 -2.86 3.68
CA LEU A 74 11.99 -2.08 3.14
C LEU A 74 11.91 -0.65 3.72
N LEU A 75 12.50 -0.38 4.88
CA LEU A 75 12.51 0.96 5.48
C LEU A 75 13.33 1.98 4.68
N ASP A 76 14.28 1.51 3.88
CA ASP A 76 15.13 2.34 3.01
C ASP A 76 14.56 2.44 1.58
N GLU A 77 13.52 1.65 1.26
CA GLU A 77 12.84 1.63 -0.05
C GLU A 77 11.55 2.47 -0.08
N THR A 78 11.02 2.82 1.10
CA THR A 78 9.84 3.70 1.28
C THR A 78 10.22 5.16 1.42
#